data_AF-A0A821EJ82-F1
#
_entry.id   AF-A0A821EJ82-F1
#
_cell.length_a   1.000
_cell.length_b   1.000
_cell.length_c   1.000
_cell.angle_alpha   90.00
_cell.angle_beta   90.00
_cell.angle_gamma   90.00
#
_symmetry.space_group_name_H-M   'P 1'
#
loop_
_entity.id
_entity.type
_entity.pdbx_description
1 polymer ?
#
loop_
_entity_poly.entity_id
_entity_poly.type
_entity_poly.pdbx_seq_one_letter_code
_entity_poly.pdbx_strand_id
1 'polypeptide(L)'
;MRTSWVPRWLWKIDLKYNWKYERAYRLIHELAEKLVEEEQNKQSAIEDEQPKNLIVSLVSSLNEEVNDEHAASGLTLSEIFDEVLAMIVAGYETTSIALLWFIFFSSKNP
;
A
#
# COMPACT_ATOMS: atom_id res chain seq x y z
N MET A 1 17.72 24.94 13.89
CA MET A 1 18.79 24.08 13.35
C MET A 1 18.93 24.34 11.85
N ARG A 2 20.17 24.51 11.36
CA ARG A 2 20.53 24.94 10.00
C ARG A 2 20.30 23.81 8.99
N THR A 3 19.33 23.94 8.10
CA THR A 3 19.19 23.12 6.88
C THR A 3 20.07 23.71 5.76
N SER A 4 21.39 23.64 5.91
CA SER A 4 22.32 24.21 4.91
C SER A 4 22.71 23.28 3.77
N TRP A 5 22.11 22.09 3.67
CA TRP A 5 22.48 21.05 2.69
C TRP A 5 21.42 20.75 1.64
N VAL A 6 20.23 21.33 1.75
CA VAL A 6 19.17 21.12 0.76
C VAL A 6 19.32 22.15 -0.37
N PRO A 7 19.51 21.70 -1.62
CA PRO A 7 19.61 22.62 -2.75
C PRO A 7 18.36 23.51 -2.87
N ARG A 8 18.54 24.81 -3.19
CA ARG A 8 17.43 25.78 -3.29
C ARG A 8 16.33 25.39 -4.29
N TRP A 9 16.64 24.55 -5.29
CA TRP A 9 15.66 24.01 -6.24
C TRP A 9 14.74 22.96 -5.59
N LEU A 10 15.25 22.23 -4.59
CA LEU A 10 14.50 21.25 -3.82
C LEU A 10 13.52 21.95 -2.86
N TRP A 11 13.83 23.18 -2.43
CA TRP A 11 12.88 24.07 -1.76
C TRP A 11 11.74 24.51 -2.69
N LYS A 12 11.90 24.53 -4.02
CA LYS A 12 10.74 24.75 -4.91
C LYS A 12 9.83 23.51 -5.01
N ILE A 13 10.34 22.35 -4.61
CA ILE A 13 9.59 21.10 -4.43
C ILE A 13 9.07 21.02 -2.97
N ASP A 14 9.29 22.04 -2.12
CA ASP A 14 8.61 22.09 -0.80
C ASP A 14 7.11 21.94 -1.07
N LEU A 15 6.55 20.97 -0.39
CA LEU A 15 5.19 20.45 -0.38
C LEU A 15 4.07 21.51 -0.13
N LYS A 16 4.25 22.78 -0.48
CA LYS A 16 3.22 23.83 -0.31
C LYS A 16 1.98 23.61 -1.17
N TYR A 17 1.97 22.59 -2.04
CA TYR A 17 0.80 22.12 -2.80
C TYR A 17 0.32 20.72 -2.40
N ASN A 18 0.61 20.28 -1.17
CA ASN A 18 0.33 18.91 -0.73
C ASN A 18 -1.14 18.58 -0.54
N TRP A 19 -2.10 19.50 -0.69
CA TRP A 19 -3.51 19.15 -0.49
C TRP A 19 -3.98 18.05 -1.45
N LYS A 20 -3.43 18.01 -2.67
CA LYS A 20 -3.72 16.95 -3.66
C LYS A 20 -3.13 15.62 -3.24
N TYR A 21 -1.89 15.63 -2.78
CA TYR A 21 -1.21 14.45 -2.26
C TYR A 21 -1.87 13.94 -0.98
N GLU A 22 -2.15 14.81 -0.01
CA GLU A 22 -2.89 14.46 1.21
C GLU A 22 -4.30 13.95 0.91
N ARG A 23 -4.93 14.46 -0.15
CA ARG A 23 -6.22 13.93 -0.62
C ARG A 23 -6.05 12.54 -1.24
N ALA A 24 -5.05 12.35 -2.09
CA ALA A 24 -4.75 11.05 -2.68
C ALA A 24 -4.37 10.03 -1.60
N TYR A 25 -3.50 10.39 -0.67
CA TYR A 25 -3.10 9.58 0.48
C TYR A 25 -4.32 9.19 1.32
N ARG A 26 -5.19 10.15 1.68
CA ARG A 26 -6.43 9.85 2.41
C ARG A 26 -7.34 8.89 1.66
N LEU A 27 -7.52 9.07 0.35
CA LEU A 27 -8.34 8.18 -0.45
C LEU A 27 -7.75 6.77 -0.53
N ILE A 28 -6.44 6.65 -0.75
CA ILE A 28 -5.78 5.35 -0.81
C ILE A 28 -5.86 4.65 0.55
N HIS A 29 -5.67 5.40 1.64
CA HIS A 29 -5.80 4.88 3.00
C HIS A 29 -7.23 4.39 3.30
N GLU A 30 -8.25 5.20 2.99
CA GLU A 30 -9.66 4.83 3.17
C GLU A 30 -10.05 3.60 2.33
N LEU A 31 -9.53 3.49 1.10
CA LEU A 31 -9.74 2.32 0.25
C LEU A 31 -9.05 1.08 0.81
N ALA A 32 -7.83 1.22 1.33
CA ALA A 32 -7.10 0.12 1.94
C ALA A 32 -7.83 -0.38 3.20
N GLU A 33 -8.29 0.51 4.08
CA GLU A 33 -9.10 0.16 5.26
C GLU A 33 -10.36 -0.61 4.86
N LYS A 34 -11.14 -0.08 3.91
CA LYS A 34 -12.36 -0.74 3.40
C LYS A 34 -12.08 -2.13 2.85
N LEU A 35 -10.95 -2.29 2.15
CA LEU A 35 -10.58 -3.56 1.53
C LEU A 35 -10.17 -4.59 2.59
N VAL A 36 -9.46 -4.18 3.64
CA VAL A 36 -9.16 -5.05 4.79
C VAL A 36 -10.44 -5.45 5.53
N GLU A 37 -11.34 -4.49 5.81
CA GLU A 37 -12.63 -4.76 6.47
C GLU A 37 -13.49 -5.74 5.66
N GLU A 38 -13.56 -5.55 4.34
CA GLU A 38 -14.33 -6.44 3.46
C GLU A 38 -13.78 -7.87 3.49
N GLU A 39 -12.47 -8.02 3.47
CA GLU A 39 -11.82 -9.33 3.51
C GLU A 39 -11.95 -10.03 4.88
N GLN A 40 -11.86 -9.29 5.99
CA GLN A 40 -12.13 -9.82 7.34
C GLN A 40 -13.58 -10.28 7.49
N ASN A 41 -14.53 -9.51 6.95
CA ASN A 41 -15.95 -9.85 6.96
C ASN A 41 -16.25 -11.11 6.13
N LYS A 42 -15.58 -11.28 4.99
CA LYS A 42 -15.70 -12.49 4.14
C LYS A 42 -15.15 -13.74 4.84
N GLN A 43 -14.06 -13.63 5.59
CA GLN A 43 -13.53 -14.75 6.36
C GLN A 43 -14.45 -15.18 7.52
N SER A 44 -15.07 -14.21 8.19
CA SER A 44 -16.02 -14.48 9.28
C SER A 44 -17.25 -15.25 8.79
N ALA A 45 -17.57 -15.18 7.50
CA ALA A 45 -18.70 -15.87 6.87
C ALA A 45 -18.34 -17.24 6.27
N ILE A 46 -17.06 -17.58 6.15
CA ILE A 46 -16.56 -18.82 5.52
C ILE A 46 -15.65 -19.51 6.54
N GLU A 47 -16.24 -20.33 7.42
CA GLU A 47 -15.59 -21.00 8.55
C GLU A 47 -14.53 -22.06 8.19
N ASP A 48 -14.20 -22.29 6.92
CA ASP A 48 -13.22 -23.32 6.58
C ASP A 48 -12.41 -22.98 5.32
N GLU A 49 -11.12 -23.34 5.38
CA GLU A 49 -10.11 -23.33 4.32
C GLU A 49 -9.34 -22.02 4.05
N GLN A 50 -8.22 -21.89 4.78
CA GLN A 50 -6.97 -21.15 4.47
C GLN A 50 -7.07 -19.67 4.05
N PRO A 51 -6.08 -18.84 4.43
CA PRO A 51 -6.02 -17.46 3.97
C PRO A 51 -5.84 -17.40 2.45
N LYS A 52 -6.94 -17.26 1.69
CA LYS A 52 -6.93 -17.20 0.21
C LYS A 52 -6.36 -15.89 -0.34
N ASN A 53 -6.19 -14.88 0.50
CA ASN A 53 -5.77 -13.54 0.11
C ASN A 53 -4.50 -13.12 0.89
N LEU A 54 -3.58 -12.43 0.22
CA LEU A 54 -2.32 -11.95 0.81
C LEU A 54 -2.56 -11.03 2.00
N ILE A 55 -3.57 -10.17 1.91
CA ILE A 55 -3.94 -9.22 2.96
C ILE A 55 -4.39 -9.97 4.21
N VAL A 56 -5.22 -10.97 3.99
CA VAL A 56 -5.72 -11.85 5.03
C VAL A 56 -4.59 -12.64 5.69
N SER A 57 -3.64 -13.15 4.90
CA SER A 57 -2.46 -13.86 5.40
C SER A 57 -1.56 -12.98 6.25
N LEU A 58 -1.38 -11.71 5.86
CA LEU A 58 -0.61 -10.74 6.64
C LEU A 58 -1.33 -10.39 7.95
N VAL A 59 -2.65 -10.20 7.90
CA VAL A 59 -3.46 -9.93 9.11
C VAL A 59 -3.51 -11.15 10.04
N SER A 60 -3.57 -12.38 9.53
CA SER A 60 -3.54 -13.58 10.38
C SER A 60 -2.19 -13.77 11.05
N SER A 61 -1.09 -13.44 10.37
CA SER A 61 0.25 -13.50 10.98
C SER A 61 0.41 -12.54 12.17
N LEU A 62 -0.32 -11.41 12.18
CA LEU A 62 -0.38 -10.52 13.35
C LEU A 62 -1.04 -11.19 14.56
N ASN A 63 -2.18 -11.84 14.33
CA ASN A 63 -2.99 -12.39 15.42
C ASN A 63 -2.34 -13.62 16.08
N GLU A 64 -1.51 -14.37 15.35
CA GLU A 64 -0.73 -15.48 15.89
C GLU A 64 0.41 -15.01 16.82
N GLU A 65 1.09 -13.91 16.49
CA GLU A 65 2.24 -13.39 17.25
C GLU A 65 1.85 -12.67 18.56
N VAL A 66 0.62 -12.15 18.67
CA VAL A 66 0.12 -11.49 19.90
C VAL A 66 -0.03 -12.48 21.07
N ASN A 67 -0.16 -13.79 20.79
CA ASN A 67 -0.31 -14.82 21.82
C ASN A 67 1.02 -15.33 22.40
N ASP A 68 2.17 -14.99 21.79
CA ASP A 68 3.49 -15.38 22.29
C ASP A 68 4.11 -14.25 23.12
N GLU A 69 4.14 -14.40 24.44
CA GLU A 69 4.64 -13.42 25.43
C GLU A 69 6.13 -13.01 25.25
N HIS A 70 6.84 -13.50 24.23
CA HIS A 70 8.28 -13.24 23.99
C HIS A 70 8.63 -12.69 22.59
N ALA A 71 7.66 -12.41 21.72
CA ALA A 71 7.92 -11.90 20.36
C ALA A 71 7.82 -10.37 20.27
N ALA A 72 8.83 -9.65 20.77
CA ALA A 72 8.87 -8.19 20.76
C ALA A 72 9.19 -7.55 19.37
N SER A 73 8.82 -8.18 18.25
CA SER A 73 9.15 -7.66 16.91
C SER A 73 8.15 -8.11 15.83
N GLY A 74 6.85 -8.05 16.12
CA GLY A 74 5.80 -8.22 15.12
C GLY A 74 5.57 -6.95 14.30
N LEU A 75 5.13 -7.10 13.04
CA LEU A 75 4.65 -5.98 12.22
C LEU A 75 3.47 -5.31 12.93
N THR A 76 3.36 -3.99 12.84
CA THR A 76 2.17 -3.26 13.29
C THR A 76 1.09 -3.31 12.20
N LEU A 77 -0.18 -3.15 12.60
CA LEU A 77 -1.30 -3.04 11.65
C LEU A 77 -1.02 -1.96 10.59
N SER A 78 -0.42 -0.83 11.01
CA SER A 78 0.01 0.25 10.11
C SER A 78 1.08 -0.17 9.10
N GLU A 79 2.04 -1.01 9.50
CA GLU A 79 3.09 -1.47 8.58
C GLU A 79 2.53 -2.45 7.54
N ILE A 80 1.53 -3.27 7.89
CA ILE A 80 0.83 -4.12 6.91
C ILE A 80 0.00 -3.27 5.95
N PHE A 81 -0.65 -2.23 6.45
CA PHE A 81 -1.34 -1.28 5.57
C PHE A 81 -0.36 -0.63 4.58
N ASP A 82 0.81 -0.21 5.06
CA ASP A 82 1.84 0.39 4.21
C ASP A 82 2.37 -0.61 3.16
N GLU A 83 2.54 -1.89 3.52
CA GLU A 83 2.99 -2.94 2.59
C GLU A 83 1.94 -3.24 1.50
N VAL A 84 0.67 -3.36 1.89
CA VAL A 84 -0.45 -3.58 0.95
C VAL A 84 -0.61 -2.37 0.03
N LEU A 85 -0.48 -1.16 0.58
CA LEU A 85 -0.54 0.09 -0.17
C LEU A 85 0.62 0.17 -1.17
N ALA A 86 1.84 -0.17 -0.75
CA ALA A 86 3.01 -0.20 -1.61
C ALA A 86 2.82 -1.17 -2.78
N MET A 87 2.30 -2.37 -2.51
CA MET A 87 2.02 -3.38 -3.54
C MET A 87 0.98 -2.90 -4.55
N ILE A 88 -0.15 -2.34 -4.10
CA ILE A 88 -1.21 -1.85 -4.99
C ILE A 88 -0.71 -0.70 -5.87
N VAL A 89 -0.04 0.28 -5.26
CA VAL A 89 0.45 1.46 -5.97
C VAL A 89 1.54 1.08 -6.98
N ALA A 90 2.53 0.30 -6.53
CA ALA A 90 3.62 -0.15 -7.41
C ALA A 90 3.09 -1.02 -8.55
N GLY A 91 2.18 -1.96 -8.26
CA GLY A 91 1.57 -2.83 -9.25
C GLY A 91 0.79 -2.05 -10.30
N TYR A 92 -0.06 -1.11 -9.88
CA TYR A 92 -0.85 -0.31 -10.79
C TYR A 92 0.00 0.60 -11.69
N GLU A 93 0.91 1.38 -11.11
CA GLU A 93 1.73 2.33 -11.85
C GLU A 93 2.62 1.62 -12.87
N THR A 94 3.35 0.59 -12.44
CA THR A 94 4.31 -0.10 -13.30
C THR A 94 3.63 -0.86 -14.44
N THR A 95 2.53 -1.56 -14.16
CA THR A 95 1.80 -2.32 -15.19
C THR A 95 1.07 -1.41 -16.18
N SER A 96 0.47 -0.32 -15.70
CA SER A 96 -0.21 0.67 -16.56
C SER A 96 0.78 1.33 -17.52
N ILE A 97 1.95 1.73 -17.02
CA ILE A 97 3.01 2.33 -17.84
C ILE A 97 3.58 1.29 -18.83
N ALA A 98 3.82 0.06 -18.39
CA ALA A 98 4.28 -1.00 -19.27
C ALA A 98 3.30 -1.28 -20.42
N LEU A 99 2.00 -1.37 -20.11
CA LEU A 99 0.93 -1.54 -21.10
C LEU A 99 0.83 -0.34 -22.05
N LEU A 100 0.96 0.88 -21.54
CA LEU A 100 0.95 2.09 -22.36
C LEU A 100 2.05 2.05 -23.41
N TRP A 101 3.29 1.74 -23.00
CA TRP A 101 4.41 1.60 -23.91
C TRP A 101 4.21 0.44 -24.88
N PHE A 102 3.75 -0.70 -24.40
CA PHE A 102 3.45 -1.86 -25.23
C PHE A 102 2.49 -1.50 -26.36
N ILE A 103 1.33 -0.92 -26.03
CA ILE A 103 0.30 -0.51 -27.01
C ILE A 103 0.87 0.56 -27.96
N PHE A 104 1.62 1.53 -27.44
CA PHE A 104 2.23 2.58 -28.25
C PHE A 104 3.19 2.00 -29.30
N PHE A 105 4.04 1.05 -28.91
CA PHE A 105 4.97 0.40 -29.83
C PHE A 105 4.26 -0.53 -30.81
N SER A 106 3.23 -1.26 -30.36
CA SER A 106 2.39 -2.08 -31.24
C SER A 106 1.64 -1.24 -32.27
N SER A 107 1.16 -0.05 -31.90
CA SER A 107 0.49 0.86 -32.85
C SER A 107 1.44 1.46 -33.89
N LYS A 108 2.74 1.54 -33.59
CA LYS A 108 3.76 2.10 -34.50
C LYS A 108 4.47 1.04 -35.36
N ASN A 109 4.36 -0.23 -34.98
CA ASN A 109 4.93 -1.37 -35.70
C ASN A 109 3.80 -2.40 -35.91
N PRO A 110 2.88 -2.14 -36.85
CA PRO A 110 1.77 -3.05 -37.12
C PRO A 110 2.24 -4.42 -37.63
#